data_AF-A0A3M0ZXV9-F1
#
_entry.id   AF-A0A3M0ZXV9-F1
#
_cell.length_a   1.000
_cell.length_b   1.000
_cell.length_c   1.000
_cell.angle_alpha   90.00
_cell.angle_beta   90.00
_cell.angle_gamma   90.00
#
_symmetry.space_group_name_H-M   'P 1'
#
loop_
_entity.id
_entity.type
_entity.pdbx_description
1 polymer ?
#
loop_
_entity_poly.entity_id
_entity_poly.type
_entity_poly.pdbx_seq_one_letter_code
_entity_poly.pdbx_strand_id
1 'polypeptide(L)'
;MSSGACCRFGRGRQDEGNGPMSRFLFALLLLIAGATAADASEWQVVPDASRILWTAKWNTAPVQGGFEHFTASIDFDPRNLAQSHVRVVVDTGSIYMEGQDARATLTNDNWFDAARYPQAVFETRSFRDLGNGHYEAVADLTIRGVSAEVTLPFKLTIEDDIAR
;
A
#
# COMPACT_ATOMS: atom_id res chain seq x y z
N MET A 1 6.65 -22.35 -6.28
CA MET A 1 6.81 -21.80 -4.92
C MET A 1 6.43 -20.33 -5.01
N SER A 2 5.20 -20.00 -4.63
CA SER A 2 4.60 -18.68 -4.82
C SER A 2 4.74 -17.90 -3.52
N SER A 3 5.67 -16.94 -3.46
CA SER A 3 5.74 -15.97 -2.38
C SER A 3 4.64 -14.95 -2.59
N GLY A 4 3.52 -15.12 -1.89
CA GLY A 4 2.46 -14.11 -1.81
C GLY A 4 2.76 -13.16 -0.66
N ALA A 5 3.02 -11.90 -0.96
CA ALA A 5 2.86 -10.83 0.01
C ALA A 5 1.36 -10.76 0.37
N CYS A 6 1.05 -10.83 1.66
CA CYS A 6 -0.30 -10.63 2.17
C CYS A 6 -0.26 -9.28 2.88
N CYS A 7 -1.01 -8.33 2.34
CA CYS A 7 -1.21 -7.03 2.95
C CYS A 7 -2.68 -6.92 3.31
N ARG A 8 -2.97 -6.55 4.55
CA ARG A 8 -4.33 -6.44 5.08
C ARG A 8 -4.66 -4.97 5.29
N PHE A 9 -5.84 -4.52 4.88
CA PHE A 9 -6.25 -3.12 5.01
C PHE A 9 -7.61 -2.93 5.67
N GLY A 10 -7.83 -1.80 6.37
CA GLY A 10 -9.09 -1.46 7.06
C GLY A 10 -9.61 -0.04 6.79
N ARG A 11 -10.93 0.19 6.94
CA ARG A 11 -11.60 1.49 6.78
C ARG A 11 -11.77 2.22 8.14
N GLY A 12 -11.39 3.50 8.23
CA GLY A 12 -11.51 4.31 9.45
C GLY A 12 -12.87 5.03 9.58
N ARG A 13 -13.51 4.98 10.76
CA ARG A 13 -14.77 5.68 11.09
C ARG A 13 -14.49 6.83 12.06
N GLN A 14 -14.85 8.07 11.73
CA GLN A 14 -14.78 9.20 12.67
C GLN A 14 -16.12 9.36 13.41
N ASP A 15 -16.05 9.42 14.74
CA ASP A 15 -17.18 9.69 15.64
C ASP A 15 -17.37 11.21 15.81
N GLU A 16 -18.50 11.75 15.32
CA GLU A 16 -18.91 13.15 15.54
C GLU A 16 -19.77 13.26 16.80
N GLY A 17 -19.25 13.98 17.81
CA GLY A 17 -19.94 14.30 19.06
C GLY A 17 -21.03 15.37 18.90
N ASN A 18 -22.27 15.00 19.22
CA ASN A 18 -23.47 15.84 19.19
C ASN A 18 -23.64 16.67 20.48
N GLY A 19 -23.94 17.97 20.36
CA GLY A 19 -24.36 18.86 21.44
C GLY A 19 -25.66 19.61 21.08
N PRO A 20 -26.64 19.80 22.00
CA PRO A 20 -27.94 20.38 21.65
C PRO A 20 -28.07 21.86 22.06
N MET A 21 -28.69 22.71 21.20
CA MET A 21 -29.65 23.74 21.66
C MET A 21 -30.40 24.52 20.54
N SER A 22 -31.74 24.46 20.64
CA SER A 22 -32.70 25.58 20.56
C SER A 22 -32.94 26.39 19.26
N ARG A 23 -34.00 25.97 18.54
CA ARG A 23 -35.18 26.73 18.05
C ARG A 23 -35.01 28.20 17.60
N PHE A 24 -35.03 28.43 16.27
CA PHE A 24 -35.64 29.62 15.63
C PHE A 24 -36.03 29.33 14.16
N LEU A 25 -37.23 29.78 13.75
CA LEU A 25 -37.80 29.66 12.40
C LEU A 25 -37.11 30.59 11.38
N PHE A 26 -36.67 30.06 10.23
CA PHE A 26 -36.57 30.77 8.95
C PHE A 26 -36.58 29.73 7.81
N ALA A 27 -37.63 29.71 6.99
CA ALA A 27 -37.75 28.78 5.87
C ALA A 27 -36.95 29.27 4.66
N LEU A 28 -35.66 28.91 4.62
CA LEU A 28 -34.76 29.06 3.48
C LEU A 28 -34.81 27.76 2.67
N LEU A 29 -35.37 27.81 1.45
CA LEU A 29 -35.36 26.66 0.55
C LEU A 29 -33.97 26.52 -0.08
N LEU A 30 -33.04 25.95 0.70
CA LEU A 30 -31.70 25.54 0.28
C LEU A 30 -31.86 24.38 -0.71
N LEU A 31 -31.50 24.61 -1.98
CA LEU A 31 -31.13 23.55 -2.91
C LEU A 31 -29.90 22.85 -2.31
N ILE A 32 -30.15 21.78 -1.53
CA ILE A 32 -29.10 20.87 -1.09
C ILE A 32 -28.63 20.15 -2.35
N ALA A 33 -27.60 20.71 -3.00
CA ALA A 33 -26.79 19.96 -3.93
C ALA A 33 -26.29 18.73 -3.15
N GLY A 34 -26.79 17.55 -3.52
CA GLY A 34 -26.36 16.31 -2.92
C GLY A 34 -24.86 16.21 -3.09
N ALA A 35 -24.10 16.41 -2.01
CA ALA A 35 -22.74 15.94 -1.93
C ALA A 35 -22.85 14.43 -2.04
N THR A 36 -22.59 13.89 -3.23
CA THR A 36 -22.30 12.48 -3.36
C THR A 36 -21.07 12.26 -2.51
N ALA A 37 -21.24 11.67 -1.33
CA ALA A 37 -20.13 11.13 -0.58
C ALA A 37 -19.39 10.23 -1.56
N ALA A 38 -18.19 10.65 -1.98
CA ALA A 38 -17.30 9.77 -2.71
C ALA A 38 -17.13 8.54 -1.80
N ASP A 39 -17.61 7.40 -2.28
CA ASP A 39 -17.50 6.12 -1.60
C ASP A 39 -16.02 5.95 -1.27
N ALA A 40 -15.67 5.98 0.03
CA ALA A 40 -14.28 6.12 0.45
C ALA A 40 -13.47 4.92 -0.03
N SER A 41 -12.73 5.08 -1.12
CA SER A 41 -11.84 4.08 -1.73
C SER A 41 -10.48 4.02 -1.03
N GLU A 42 -10.31 4.77 0.06
CA GLU A 42 -9.09 4.81 0.86
C GLU A 42 -9.00 3.62 1.82
N TRP A 43 -7.87 2.92 1.77
CA TRP A 43 -7.53 1.77 2.58
C TRP A 43 -6.25 2.01 3.38
N GLN A 44 -6.23 1.65 4.67
CA GLN A 44 -5.05 1.81 5.52
C GLN A 44 -4.38 0.48 5.84
N VAL A 45 -3.04 0.43 5.77
CA VAL A 45 -2.26 -0.77 6.11
C VAL A 45 -2.57 -1.17 7.55
N VAL A 46 -2.89 -2.44 7.78
CA VAL A 46 -2.90 -3.02 9.13
C VAL A 46 -1.49 -3.50 9.43
N PRO A 47 -0.72 -2.80 10.30
CA PRO A 47 0.73 -3.03 10.42
C PRO A 47 1.07 -4.48 10.81
N ASP A 48 0.42 -5.01 11.85
CA ASP A 48 0.70 -6.36 12.37
C ASP A 48 0.27 -7.50 11.43
N ALA A 49 -0.48 -7.18 10.38
CA ALA A 49 -1.00 -8.15 9.41
C ALA A 49 -0.45 -7.94 8.00
N SER A 50 0.53 -7.06 7.83
CA SER A 50 1.09 -6.70 6.53
C SER A 50 2.61 -6.81 6.54
N ARG A 51 3.18 -7.29 5.43
CA ARG A 51 4.63 -7.52 5.32
C ARG A 51 5.13 -7.39 3.90
N ILE A 52 6.33 -6.85 3.74
CA ILE A 52 7.07 -6.85 2.48
C ILE A 52 8.27 -7.78 2.64
N LEU A 53 8.22 -8.91 1.92
CA LEU A 53 9.25 -9.95 1.92
C LEU A 53 9.94 -10.00 0.57
N TRP A 54 11.18 -10.46 0.56
CA TRP A 54 11.93 -10.75 -0.65
C TRP A 54 12.61 -12.12 -0.55
N THR A 55 12.91 -12.68 -1.72
CA THR A 55 13.70 -13.91 -1.84
C THR A 55 14.71 -13.72 -2.96
N ALA A 56 15.99 -13.89 -2.64
CA ALA A 56 17.09 -13.87 -3.59
C ALA A 56 17.73 -15.27 -3.66
N LYS A 57 18.59 -15.49 -4.66
CA LYS A 57 19.41 -16.72 -4.75
C LYS A 57 20.88 -16.36 -4.63
N TRP A 58 21.59 -17.04 -3.75
CA TRP A 58 23.04 -16.94 -3.57
C TRP A 58 23.67 -18.33 -3.70
N ASN A 59 24.53 -18.53 -4.70
CA ASN A 59 25.12 -19.85 -5.00
C ASN A 59 24.10 -20.99 -5.01
N THR A 60 22.94 -20.76 -5.65
CA THR A 60 21.75 -21.66 -5.70
C THR A 60 20.90 -21.76 -4.43
N ALA A 61 21.42 -21.35 -3.26
CA ALA A 61 20.67 -21.33 -2.02
C ALA A 61 19.71 -20.11 -1.96
N PRO A 62 18.44 -20.29 -1.52
CA PRO A 62 17.55 -19.18 -1.30
C PRO A 62 17.98 -18.37 -0.06
N VAL A 63 17.98 -17.05 -0.22
CA VAL A 63 18.16 -16.09 0.89
C VAL A 63 16.87 -15.31 0.99
N GLN A 64 16.34 -15.18 2.21
CA GLN A 64 15.08 -14.53 2.48
C GLN A 64 15.27 -13.38 3.47
N GLY A 65 14.42 -12.39 3.33
CA GLY A 65 14.34 -11.27 4.27
C GLY A 65 13.14 -10.40 3.96
N GLY A 66 13.11 -9.22 4.55
CA GLY A 66 12.08 -8.24 4.32
C GLY A 66 12.49 -6.86 4.80
N PHE A 67 11.49 -6.00 4.91
CA PHE A 67 11.62 -4.65 5.45
C PHE A 67 10.66 -4.49 6.63
N GLU A 68 11.19 -4.02 7.76
CA GLU A 68 10.40 -3.80 8.99
C GLU A 68 9.53 -2.54 8.88
N HIS A 69 9.96 -1.56 8.08
CA HIS A 69 9.31 -0.25 7.99
C HIS A 69 8.89 0.07 6.55
N PHE A 70 7.59 0.27 6.36
CA PHE A 70 7.01 0.79 5.13
C PHE A 70 5.72 1.56 5.42
N THR A 71 5.33 2.43 4.49
CA THR A 71 4.03 3.09 4.48
C THR A 71 3.35 2.85 3.13
N ALA A 72 2.01 2.92 3.11
CA ALA A 72 1.26 2.87 1.87
C ALA A 72 0.08 3.85 1.91
N SER A 73 -0.14 4.53 0.79
CA SER A 73 -1.34 5.28 0.47
C SER A 73 -2.09 4.47 -0.58
N ILE A 74 -3.30 4.03 -0.28
CA ILE A 74 -4.04 3.09 -1.12
C ILE A 74 -5.43 3.66 -1.35
N ASP A 75 -5.65 4.10 -2.57
CA ASP A 75 -6.95 4.38 -3.15
C ASP A 75 -7.25 3.24 -4.13
N PHE A 76 -8.19 2.37 -3.81
CA PHE A 76 -8.54 1.25 -4.68
C PHE A 76 -10.04 0.95 -4.65
N ASP A 77 -10.68 1.14 -5.80
CA ASP A 77 -12.07 0.79 -6.04
C ASP A 77 -12.16 -0.24 -7.18
N PRO A 78 -12.52 -1.51 -6.89
CA PRO A 78 -12.79 -2.52 -7.91
C PRO A 78 -13.78 -2.08 -9.00
N ARG A 79 -14.67 -1.13 -8.69
CA ARG A 79 -15.68 -0.60 -9.62
C ARG A 79 -15.17 0.59 -10.43
N ASN A 80 -14.02 1.17 -10.06
CA ASN A 80 -13.44 2.34 -10.69
C ASN A 80 -11.90 2.32 -10.67
N LEU A 81 -11.31 1.33 -11.36
CA LEU A 81 -9.85 1.17 -11.45
C LEU A 81 -9.13 2.39 -12.03
N ALA A 82 -9.81 3.19 -12.86
CA ALA A 82 -9.22 4.37 -13.49
C ALA A 82 -8.95 5.52 -12.50
N GLN A 83 -9.63 5.53 -11.35
CA GLN A 83 -9.36 6.47 -10.25
C GLN A 83 -8.52 5.86 -9.13
N SER A 84 -8.23 4.56 -9.21
CA SER A 84 -7.44 3.87 -8.20
C SER A 84 -5.96 4.23 -8.34
N HIS A 85 -5.29 4.40 -7.20
CA HIS A 85 -3.87 4.69 -7.11
C HIS A 85 -3.28 4.11 -5.82
N VAL A 86 -2.15 3.42 -5.94
CA VAL A 86 -1.40 2.88 -4.81
C VAL A 86 0.03 3.38 -4.85
N ARG A 87 0.48 3.90 -3.71
CA ARG A 87 1.87 4.30 -3.50
C ARG A 87 2.41 3.67 -2.22
N VAL A 88 3.49 2.91 -2.35
CA VAL A 88 4.18 2.25 -1.23
C VAL A 88 5.59 2.83 -1.11
N VAL A 89 5.98 3.21 0.10
CA VAL A 89 7.33 3.68 0.42
C VAL A 89 7.95 2.74 1.44
N VAL A 90 9.11 2.19 1.10
CA VAL A 90 9.86 1.27 1.95
C VAL A 90 11.11 1.96 2.45
N ASP A 91 11.36 1.87 3.76
CA ASP A 91 12.65 2.27 4.33
C ASP A 91 13.69 1.18 4.04
N THR A 92 14.65 1.50 3.18
CA THR A 92 15.70 0.55 2.77
C THR A 92 16.70 0.23 3.88
N GLY A 93 16.77 1.05 4.94
CA GLY A 93 17.56 0.76 6.13
C GLY A 93 16.91 -0.27 7.06
N SER A 94 15.60 -0.51 6.91
CA SER A 94 14.81 -1.42 7.75
C SER A 94 14.93 -2.91 7.39
N ILE A 95 16.00 -3.29 6.69
CA ILE A 95 16.17 -4.66 6.21
C ILE A 95 16.31 -5.62 7.40
N TYR A 96 15.50 -6.65 7.41
CA TYR A 96 15.66 -7.79 8.31
C TYR A 96 15.92 -9.07 7.51
N MET A 97 16.85 -9.87 8.01
CA MET A 97 17.18 -11.21 7.53
C MET A 97 18.06 -11.90 8.60
N GLU A 98 18.29 -13.19 8.45
CA GLU A 98 19.24 -13.93 9.30
C GLU A 98 20.68 -13.45 9.04
N GLY A 99 21.43 -13.18 10.12
CA GLY A 99 22.83 -12.73 10.06
C GLY A 99 23.01 -11.22 10.08
N GLN A 100 23.73 -10.69 11.09
CA GLN A 100 23.94 -9.24 11.22
C GLN A 100 24.83 -8.66 10.12
N ASP A 101 25.88 -9.38 9.72
CA ASP A 101 26.81 -8.95 8.68
C ASP A 101 26.15 -8.87 7.30
N ALA A 102 25.19 -9.76 7.02
CA ALA A 102 24.42 -9.74 5.79
C ALA A 102 23.55 -8.47 5.70
N ARG A 103 22.89 -8.09 6.81
CA ARG A 103 22.11 -6.85 6.91
C ARG A 103 23.00 -5.62 6.68
N ALA A 104 24.15 -5.54 7.35
CA ALA A 104 25.09 -4.44 7.19
C ALA A 104 25.64 -4.35 5.74
N THR A 105 25.79 -5.50 5.07
CA THR A 105 26.19 -5.54 3.66
C THR A 105 25.08 -5.00 2.76
N LEU A 106 23.82 -5.39 2.98
CA LEU A 106 22.72 -4.95 2.13
C LEU A 106 22.42 -3.44 2.25
N THR A 107 22.68 -2.82 3.40
CA THR A 107 22.43 -1.39 3.58
C THR A 107 23.58 -0.49 3.12
N ASN A 108 24.74 -1.07 2.76
CA ASN A 108 25.90 -0.30 2.32
C ASN A 108 25.79 0.23 0.87
N ASP A 109 26.77 1.04 0.47
CA ASP A 109 26.85 1.73 -0.82
C ASP A 109 26.92 0.84 -2.06
N ASN A 110 27.37 -0.41 -1.90
CA ASN A 110 27.41 -1.40 -2.98
C ASN A 110 26.05 -2.09 -3.20
N TRP A 111 25.15 -2.03 -2.21
CA TRP A 111 23.82 -2.62 -2.27
C TRP A 111 22.73 -1.55 -2.27
N PHE A 112 21.81 -1.51 -1.28
CA PHE A 112 20.71 -0.55 -1.25
C PHE A 112 21.17 0.87 -0.97
N ASP A 113 22.34 1.05 -0.34
CA ASP A 113 22.94 2.35 -0.09
C ASP A 113 21.98 3.26 0.68
N ALA A 114 21.47 2.72 1.79
CA ALA A 114 20.37 3.30 2.56
C ALA A 114 20.70 4.71 3.10
N ALA A 115 21.99 5.02 3.26
CA ALA A 115 22.44 6.35 3.66
C ALA A 115 22.16 7.42 2.59
N ARG A 116 22.31 7.09 1.29
CA ARG A 116 22.05 8.02 0.18
C ARG A 116 20.66 7.88 -0.40
N TYR A 117 20.10 6.67 -0.36
CA TYR A 117 18.80 6.31 -0.91
C TYR A 117 17.93 5.64 0.15
N PRO A 118 17.50 6.39 1.18
CA PRO A 118 16.79 5.80 2.32
C PRO A 118 15.47 5.14 1.93
N GLN A 119 14.90 5.50 0.77
CA GLN A 119 13.59 5.02 0.34
C GLN A 119 13.64 4.27 -1.00
N ALA A 120 12.89 3.17 -1.06
CA ALA A 120 12.41 2.57 -2.31
C ALA A 120 10.92 2.88 -2.46
N VAL A 121 10.46 3.13 -3.68
CA VAL A 121 9.08 3.57 -3.96
C VAL A 121 8.46 2.69 -5.04
N PHE A 122 7.27 2.17 -4.78
CA PHE A 122 6.40 1.52 -5.76
C PHE A 122 5.16 2.39 -5.96
N GLU A 123 4.89 2.81 -7.19
CA GLU A 123 3.80 3.73 -7.49
C GLU A 123 3.04 3.29 -8.75
N THR A 124 1.73 3.04 -8.61
CA THR A 124 0.94 2.44 -9.68
C THR A 124 0.53 3.46 -10.74
N ARG A 125 0.67 3.07 -12.01
CA ARG A 125 0.19 3.79 -13.18
C ARG A 125 -1.21 3.38 -13.59
N SER A 126 -1.51 2.09 -13.51
CA SER A 126 -2.80 1.54 -13.92
C SER A 126 -3.06 0.18 -13.29
N PHE A 127 -4.33 -0.23 -13.31
CA PHE A 127 -4.78 -1.55 -12.87
C PHE A 127 -5.55 -2.24 -14.00
N ARG A 128 -5.48 -3.58 -14.03
CA ARG A 128 -6.29 -4.42 -14.90
C ARG A 128 -7.03 -5.44 -14.06
N ASP A 129 -8.33 -5.56 -14.27
CA ASP A 129 -9.13 -6.65 -13.74
C ASP A 129 -8.92 -7.91 -14.60
N LEU A 130 -8.50 -9.00 -13.97
CA LEU A 130 -8.34 -10.30 -14.59
C LEU A 130 -9.51 -11.27 -14.27
N GLY A 131 -10.50 -10.80 -13.50
CA GLY A 131 -11.64 -11.56 -13.04
C GLY A 131 -11.37 -12.38 -11.78
N ASN A 132 -12.44 -12.80 -11.09
CA ASN A 132 -12.37 -13.65 -9.89
C ASN A 132 -11.50 -13.08 -8.76
N GLY A 133 -11.45 -11.76 -8.62
CA GLY A 133 -10.64 -11.06 -7.63
C GLY A 133 -9.14 -11.04 -7.97
N HIS A 134 -8.74 -11.41 -9.18
CA HIS A 134 -7.37 -11.28 -9.65
C HIS A 134 -7.18 -9.96 -10.39
N TYR A 135 -6.05 -9.31 -10.16
CA TYR A 135 -5.71 -8.03 -10.76
C TYR A 135 -4.23 -7.99 -11.15
N GLU A 136 -3.89 -7.09 -12.06
CA GLU A 136 -2.52 -6.65 -12.31
C GLU A 136 -2.39 -5.15 -12.01
N ALA A 137 -1.36 -4.77 -11.27
CA ALA A 137 -0.93 -3.38 -11.13
C ALA A 137 0.31 -3.14 -11.99
N VAL A 138 0.23 -2.21 -12.94
CA VAL A 138 1.41 -1.69 -13.64
C VAL A 138 1.93 -0.49 -12.86
N ALA A 139 3.21 -0.49 -12.52
CA ALA A 139 3.78 0.48 -11.59
C ALA A 139 5.22 0.85 -11.92
N ASP A 140 5.63 2.03 -11.50
CA ASP A 140 7.04 2.39 -11.40
C ASP A 140 7.62 1.90 -10.08
N LEU A 141 8.67 1.09 -10.16
CA LEU A 141 9.49 0.71 -9.01
C LEU A 141 10.80 1.48 -9.06
N THR A 142 11.02 2.33 -8.07
CA THR A 142 12.23 3.14 -7.91
C THR A 142 13.08 2.61 -6.76
N ILE A 143 14.30 2.18 -7.07
CA ILE A 143 15.29 1.71 -6.10
C ILE A 143 16.62 2.40 -6.43
N ARG A 144 17.25 3.02 -5.42
CA ARG A 144 18.48 3.83 -5.59
C ARG A 144 18.38 4.93 -6.64
N GLY A 145 17.21 5.57 -6.72
CA GLY A 145 16.95 6.62 -7.71
C GLY A 145 16.83 6.13 -9.16
N VAL A 146 16.88 4.81 -9.41
CA VAL A 146 16.63 4.23 -10.72
C VAL A 146 15.21 3.68 -10.75
N SER A 147 14.40 4.15 -11.70
CA SER A 147 13.02 3.73 -11.89
C SER A 147 12.89 2.72 -13.04
N ALA A 148 12.15 1.65 -12.81
CA ALA A 148 11.78 0.67 -13.83
C ALA A 148 10.29 0.35 -13.73
N GLU A 149 9.63 0.17 -14.87
CA GLU A 149 8.25 -0.30 -14.91
C GLU A 149 8.19 -1.78 -14.55
N VAL A 150 7.24 -2.15 -13.70
CA VAL A 150 6.97 -3.52 -13.28
C VAL A 150 5.47 -3.82 -13.37
N THR A 151 5.11 -5.09 -13.54
CA THR A 151 3.73 -5.57 -13.44
C THR A 151 3.62 -6.51 -12.25
N LEU A 152 2.77 -6.16 -11.29
CA LEU A 152 2.53 -6.93 -10.07
C LEU A 152 1.14 -7.59 -10.14
N PRO A 153 1.06 -8.92 -10.30
CA PRO A 153 -0.19 -9.63 -10.14
C PRO A 153 -0.55 -9.74 -8.65
N PHE A 154 -1.81 -9.51 -8.31
CA PHE A 154 -2.32 -9.70 -6.96
C PHE A 154 -3.73 -10.29 -6.96
N LYS A 155 -4.13 -10.82 -5.81
CA LYS A 155 -5.49 -11.27 -5.54
C LYS A 155 -6.07 -10.37 -4.45
N LEU A 156 -7.32 -9.99 -4.61
CA LEU A 156 -8.07 -9.17 -3.67
C LEU A 156 -9.31 -9.92 -3.21
N THR A 157 -9.45 -10.06 -1.90
CA THR A 157 -10.67 -10.51 -1.24
C THR A 157 -11.08 -9.43 -0.25
N ILE A 158 -12.32 -8.94 -0.35
CA ILE A 158 -12.88 -7.97 0.59
C ILE A 158 -13.94 -8.69 1.43
N GLU A 159 -13.71 -8.74 2.73
CA GLU A 159 -14.63 -9.26 3.74
C GLU A 159 -14.93 -8.12 4.72
N ASP A 160 -16.18 -7.64 4.73
CA ASP A 160 -16.60 -6.45 5.47
C ASP A 160 -15.71 -5.23 5.13
N ASP A 161 -15.06 -4.65 6.15
CA ASP A 161 -14.12 -3.52 5.99
C ASP A 161 -12.67 -3.99 5.87
N ILE A 162 -12.41 -5.26 5.53
CA ILE A 162 -11.06 -5.85 5.45
C ILE A 162 -10.73 -6.36 4.04
N ALA A 163 -9.69 -5.81 3.43
CA ALA A 163 -9.09 -6.31 2.19
C ALA A 163 -7.89 -7.22 2.47
N ARG A 164 -7.72 -8.31 1.69
CA ARG A 164 -6.58 -9.23 1.72
C ARG A 164 -6.15 -9.69 0.32
#